data_AF-K1UGM8-F1
#
_entry.id   AF-K1UGM8-F1
#
_cell.length_a   1.000
_cell.length_b   1.000
_cell.length_c   1.000
_cell.angle_alpha   90.00
_cell.angle_beta   90.00
_cell.angle_gamma   90.00
#
_symmetry.space_group_name_H-M   'P 1'
#
loop_
_entity.id
_entity.type
_entity.pdbx_description
1 polymer ?
#
loop_
_entity_poly.entity_id
_entity_poly.type
_entity_poly.pdbx_seq_one_letter_code
_entity_poly.pdbx_strand_id
1 'polypeptide(L)'
;MAALGTIRKRGVILVCIISFGLFAFIAEEAFRSCDSAKNNERQQIGEVLGEKISVQDFQKLVDEYSEVIKMQQGQENLPEEQMNQVKDMVWNTYIQNQIIAKEASKL
;
A
#
# COMPACT_ATOMS: atom_id res chain seq x y z
N MET A 1 -27.36 -26.13 -47.51
CA MET A 1 -26.28 -25.18 -47.15
C MET A 1 -25.68 -25.64 -45.84
N ALA A 2 -24.35 -25.79 -45.77
CA ALA A 2 -23.65 -26.65 -44.82
C ALA A 2 -23.79 -26.24 -43.34
N ALA A 3 -24.45 -27.08 -42.54
CA ALA A 3 -24.59 -26.94 -41.08
C ALA A 3 -23.24 -27.03 -40.31
N LEU A 4 -22.17 -27.52 -40.94
CA LEU A 4 -20.82 -27.56 -40.36
C LEU A 4 -20.17 -26.17 -40.25
N GLY A 5 -20.53 -25.21 -41.11
CA GLY A 5 -19.97 -23.86 -41.08
C GLY A 5 -20.49 -23.01 -39.93
N THR A 6 -21.74 -23.23 -39.50
CA THR A 6 -22.37 -22.48 -38.40
C THR A 6 -21.81 -22.87 -37.03
N ILE A 7 -21.45 -24.14 -36.84
CA ILE A 7 -20.82 -24.64 -35.60
C ILE A 7 -19.41 -24.08 -35.40
N ARG A 8 -18.60 -24.02 -36.47
CA ARG A 8 -17.25 -23.44 -36.41
C ARG A 8 -17.28 -21.97 -36.00
N LYS A 9 -18.26 -21.22 -36.53
CA LYS A 9 -18.44 -19.79 -36.23
C LYS A 9 -18.83 -19.53 -34.76
N ARG A 10 -19.65 -20.42 -34.16
CA ARG A 10 -20.04 -20.32 -32.75
C ARG A 10 -18.92 -20.73 -31.79
N GLY A 11 -18.11 -21.72 -32.16
CA GLY A 11 -16.93 -22.13 -31.38
C GLY A 11 -15.87 -21.01 -31.29
N VAL A 12 -15.58 -20.32 -32.39
CA VAL A 12 -14.64 -19.19 -32.39
C VAL A 12 -15.13 -18.05 -31.50
N ILE A 13 -16.42 -17.71 -31.56
CA ILE A 13 -17.00 -16.67 -30.70
C ILE A 13 -16.90 -17.05 -29.22
N LEU A 14 -17.15 -18.32 -28.87
CA LEU A 14 -17.00 -18.82 -27.51
C LEU A 14 -15.57 -18.68 -26.98
N VAL A 15 -14.58 -19.09 -27.78
CA VAL A 15 -13.16 -18.96 -27.42
C VAL A 15 -12.78 -17.49 -27.20
N CYS A 16 -13.21 -16.59 -28.08
CA CYS A 16 -12.94 -15.16 -27.92
C CYS A 16 -13.51 -14.59 -26.61
N ILE A 17 -14.74 -14.97 -26.24
CA ILE A 17 -15.37 -14.48 -24.99
C ILE A 17 -14.62 -15.00 -23.76
N ILE A 18 -14.22 -16.27 -23.75
CA ILE A 18 -13.46 -16.85 -22.64
C ILE A 18 -12.09 -16.19 -22.50
N SER A 19 -11.38 -15.97 -23.63
CA SER A 19 -10.10 -15.26 -23.62
C SER A 19 -10.24 -13.81 -23.13
N PHE A 20 -11.31 -13.12 -23.55
CA PHE A 20 -11.61 -11.77 -23.04
C PHE A 20 -11.93 -11.78 -21.55
N GLY A 21 -12.67 -12.78 -21.06
CA GLY A 21 -12.98 -12.91 -19.64
C GLY A 21 -11.74 -13.11 -18.77
N LEU A 22 -10.81 -13.98 -19.19
CA LEU A 22 -9.54 -14.18 -18.50
C LEU A 22 -8.65 -12.93 -18.55
N PHE A 23 -8.66 -12.21 -19.67
CA PHE A 23 -7.92 -10.94 -19.79
C PHE A 23 -8.52 -9.84 -18.89
N ALA A 24 -9.85 -9.73 -18.85
CA ALA A 24 -10.55 -8.78 -17.99
C ALA A 24 -10.29 -9.03 -16.50
N PHE A 25 -10.21 -10.29 -16.08
CA PHE A 25 -9.86 -10.67 -14.70
C PHE A 25 -8.48 -10.15 -14.27
N ILE A 26 -7.47 -10.27 -15.14
CA ILE A 26 -6.12 -9.75 -14.87
C ILE A 26 -6.12 -8.22 -14.89
N ALA A 27 -6.83 -7.62 -15.85
CA ALA A 27 -6.94 -6.16 -15.96
C ALA A 27 -7.61 -5.55 -14.72
N GLU A 28 -8.64 -6.19 -14.18
CA GLU A 28 -9.35 -5.75 -12.97
C GLU A 28 -8.41 -5.68 -11.75
N GLU A 29 -7.59 -6.72 -11.52
CA GLU A 29 -6.62 -6.74 -10.43
C GLU A 29 -5.55 -5.66 -10.61
N ALA A 30 -5.08 -5.42 -11.84
CA ALA A 30 -4.14 -4.35 -12.15
C ALA A 30 -4.74 -2.94 -11.94
N PHE A 31 -6.01 -2.73 -12.32
CA PHE A 31 -6.71 -1.47 -12.08
C PHE A 31 -6.94 -1.22 -10.59
N ARG A 32 -7.31 -2.26 -9.82
CA ARG A 32 -7.49 -2.17 -8.37
C ARG A 32 -6.18 -1.89 -7.63
N SER A 33 -5.07 -2.45 -8.12
CA SER A 33 -3.72 -2.15 -7.64
C SER A 33 -3.31 -0.71 -7.95
N CYS A 34 -3.65 -0.20 -9.14
CA CYS A 34 -3.39 1.19 -9.53
C CYS A 34 -4.22 2.20 -8.72
N ASP A 35 -5.49 1.89 -8.44
CA ASP A 35 -6.34 2.70 -7.56
C ASP A 35 -5.77 2.76 -6.14
N SER A 36 -5.31 1.64 -5.60
CA SER A 36 -4.65 1.57 -4.29
C SER A 36 -3.34 2.38 -4.27
N ALA A 37 -2.52 2.31 -5.31
CA ALA A 37 -1.30 3.11 -5.44
C ALA A 37 -1.58 4.62 -5.54
N LYS A 38 -2.67 5.00 -6.22
CA LYS A 38 -3.10 6.40 -6.37
C LYS A 38 -3.79 6.93 -5.12
N ASN A 39 -4.46 6.07 -4.34
CA ASN A 39 -5.02 6.42 -3.05
C ASN A 39 -3.92 6.60 -1.98
N ASN A 40 -2.84 5.82 -2.06
CA ASN A 40 -1.63 6.03 -1.26
C ASN A 40 -1.02 7.42 -1.48
N GLU A 41 -1.15 8.00 -2.68
CA GLU A 41 -0.72 9.40 -2.92
C GLU A 41 -1.57 10.45 -2.20
N ARG A 42 -2.85 10.17 -1.99
CA ARG A 42 -3.75 11.09 -1.26
C ARG A 42 -3.62 10.96 0.25
N GLN A 43 -3.10 9.84 0.74
CA GLN A 43 -2.85 9.57 2.15
C GLN A 43 -1.39 9.86 2.51
N GLN A 44 -0.82 10.96 2.03
CA GLN A 44 0.53 11.40 2.41
C GLN A 44 0.45 12.42 3.54
N ILE A 45 1.20 12.20 4.63
CA ILE A 45 1.31 13.19 5.73
C ILE A 45 2.33 14.26 5.38
N GLY A 46 3.37 13.90 4.62
CA GLY A 46 4.42 14.81 4.21
C GLY A 46 5.48 14.16 3.35
N GLU A 47 6.41 14.98 2.87
CA GLU A 47 7.58 14.56 2.08
C GLU A 47 8.83 14.94 2.87
N VAL A 48 9.67 13.96 3.19
CA VAL A 48 10.96 14.18 3.85
C VAL A 48 12.06 13.87 2.85
N LEU A 49 12.80 14.90 2.43
CA LEU A 49 13.96 14.78 1.53
C LEU A 49 13.70 14.17 0.14
N GLY A 50 12.45 14.12 -0.32
CA GLY A 50 12.03 13.46 -1.57
C GLY A 50 11.31 12.13 -1.35
N GLU A 51 11.34 11.58 -0.14
CA GLU A 51 10.62 10.36 0.23
C GLU A 51 9.29 10.71 0.88
N LYS A 52 8.21 10.16 0.30
CA LYS A 52 6.85 10.42 0.73
C LYS A 52 6.47 9.44 1.83
N ILE A 53 6.05 9.92 2.99
CA ILE A 53 5.54 9.07 4.06
C ILE A 53 4.01 9.05 4.02
N SER A 54 3.44 7.84 3.88
CA SER A 54 2.00 7.66 3.95
C SER A 54 1.51 7.72 5.39
N VAL A 55 0.26 8.13 5.59
CA VAL A 55 -0.43 8.11 6.88
C VAL A 55 -0.42 6.70 7.47
N GLN A 56 -0.53 5.70 6.61
CA GLN A 56 -0.57 4.29 7.01
C GLN A 56 0.79 3.82 7.53
N ASP A 57 1.88 4.18 6.88
CA ASP A 57 3.21 3.76 7.29
C ASP A 57 3.63 4.46 8.58
N PHE A 58 3.33 5.75 8.72
CA PHE A 58 3.55 6.46 9.97
C PHE A 58 2.73 5.87 11.11
N GLN A 59 1.44 5.57 10.87
CA GLN A 59 0.58 4.97 11.89
C GLN A 59 1.09 3.59 12.32
N LYS A 60 1.54 2.75 11.38
CA LYS A 60 2.16 1.45 11.70
C LYS A 60 3.40 1.60 12.56
N LEU A 61 4.30 2.53 12.24
CA LEU A 61 5.49 2.80 13.04
C LEU A 61 5.11 3.24 14.46
N VAL A 62 4.14 4.15 14.58
CA VAL A 62 3.63 4.59 15.88
C VAL A 62 3.02 3.43 16.66
N ASP A 63 2.23 2.58 16.00
CA ASP A 63 1.59 1.42 16.62
C ASP A 63 2.64 0.42 17.14
N GLU A 64 3.66 0.09 16.34
CA GLU A 64 4.75 -0.83 16.72
C GLU A 64 5.55 -0.28 17.92
N TYR A 65 5.92 1.00 17.89
CA TYR A 65 6.58 1.65 19.03
C TYR A 65 5.67 1.68 20.27
N SER A 66 4.38 1.96 20.08
CA SER A 66 3.41 1.99 21.18
C SER A 66 3.24 0.61 21.82
N GLU A 67 3.27 -0.46 21.03
CA GLU A 67 3.13 -1.84 21.49
C GLU A 67 4.33 -2.26 22.35
N VAL A 68 5.54 -1.88 21.93
CA VAL A 68 6.77 -2.08 22.71
C VAL A 68 6.69 -1.35 24.05
N ILE A 69 6.24 -0.10 24.07
CA ILE A 69 6.09 0.68 25.30
C ILE A 69 5.04 0.06 26.23
N LYS A 70 3.89 -0.37 25.69
CA LYS A 70 2.84 -1.07 26.42
C LYS A 70 3.35 -2.36 27.06
N MET A 71 4.10 -3.17 26.30
CA MET A 71 4.73 -4.40 26.79
C MET A 71 5.72 -4.12 27.93
N GLN A 72 6.53 -3.06 27.82
CA GLN A 72 7.49 -2.69 28.86
C GLN A 72 6.83 -2.13 30.12
N GLN A 73 5.76 -1.35 29.98
CA GLN A 73 5.06 -0.73 31.10
C GLN A 73 3.99 -1.64 31.73
N GLY A 74 3.69 -2.79 31.11
CA GLY A 74 2.63 -3.69 31.57
C GLY A 74 1.23 -3.07 31.52
N GLN A 75 1.03 -2.06 30.67
CA GLN A 75 -0.23 -1.34 30.50
C GLN A 75 -0.84 -1.68 29.13
N GLU A 76 -2.14 -1.98 29.10
CA GLU A 76 -2.81 -2.35 27.83
C GLU A 76 -3.05 -1.13 26.93
N ASN A 77 -3.14 0.07 27.50
CA ASN A 77 -3.46 1.31 26.78
C ASN A 77 -2.56 2.47 27.20
N LEU A 78 -2.14 3.26 26.21
CA LEU A 78 -1.43 4.52 26.43
C LEU A 78 -2.46 5.66 26.45
N PRO A 79 -2.46 6.54 27.47
CA PRO A 79 -3.25 7.77 27.47
C PRO A 79 -2.95 8.63 26.23
N GLU A 80 -3.92 9.39 25.74
CA GLU A 80 -3.78 10.22 24.53
C GLU A 80 -2.58 11.18 24.58
N GLU A 81 -2.27 11.75 25.74
CA GLU A 81 -1.08 12.62 25.91
C GLU A 81 0.23 11.86 25.68
N GLN A 82 0.35 10.64 26.20
CA GLN A 82 1.53 9.81 25.96
C GLN A 82 1.59 9.36 24.50
N MET A 83 0.44 9.05 23.88
CA MET A 83 0.37 8.70 22.47
C MET A 83 0.88 9.84 21.58
N ASN A 84 0.57 11.10 21.90
CA ASN A 84 1.10 12.25 21.16
C ASN A 84 2.63 12.38 21.32
N GLN A 85 3.17 12.14 22.52
CA GLN A 85 4.62 12.12 22.73
C GLN A 85 5.31 11.00 21.94
N VAL A 86 4.69 9.82 21.86
CA VAL A 86 5.20 8.70 21.04
C VAL A 86 5.21 9.08 19.56
N LYS A 87 4.14 9.71 19.05
CA LYS A 87 4.10 10.21 17.66
C LYS A 87 5.24 11.17 17.37
N ASP A 88 5.50 12.14 18.26
CA ASP A 88 6.59 13.11 18.08
C ASP A 88 7.98 12.43 18.10
N MET A 89 8.18 11.45 18.99
CA MET A 89 9.42 10.68 19.06
C MET A 89 9.65 9.87 17.78
N VAL A 90 8.62 9.17 17.30
CA VAL A 90 8.67 8.38 16.06
C VAL A 90 8.92 9.30 14.86
N TRP A 91 8.27 10.46 14.81
CA TRP A 91 8.47 11.44 13.73
C TRP A 91 9.90 11.96 13.66
N ASN A 92 10.48 12.35 14.80
CA ASN A 92 11.87 12.84 14.86
C ASN A 92 12.86 11.74 14.48
N THR A 93 12.66 10.51 14.97
CA THR A 93 13.50 9.36 14.65
C THR A 93 13.42 9.03 13.16
N TYR A 94 12.22 9.07 12.58
CA TYR A 94 11.99 8.88 11.16
C TYR A 94 12.78 9.91 10.34
N ILE A 95 12.65 11.20 10.63
CA ILE A 95 13.40 12.25 9.93
C ILE A 95 14.92 12.04 10.01
N GLN A 96 15.44 11.72 11.20
CA GLN A 96 16.88 11.47 11.38
C GLN A 96 17.36 10.29 10.54
N ASN A 97 16.62 9.17 10.56
CA ASN A 97 16.94 8.00 9.75
C ASN A 97 16.94 8.32 8.26
N GLN A 98 15.98 9.11 7.78
CA GLN A 98 15.91 9.55 6.39
C GLN A 98 17.12 10.40 5.99
N ILE A 99 17.55 11.33 6.86
CA ILE A 99 18.75 12.15 6.64
C ILE A 99 19.98 11.26 6.53
N ILE A 100 20.17 10.35 7.49
CA ILE A 100 21.33 9.44 7.53
C ILE A 100 21.35 8.52 6.30
N ALA A 101 20.21 7.94 5.92
CA ALA A 101 20.10 7.07 4.75
C ALA A 101 20.46 7.82 3.45
N LYS A 102 20.03 9.08 3.33
CA LYS A 102 20.37 9.93 2.18
C LYS A 102 21.85 10.29 2.13
N GLU A 103 22.50 10.49 3.27
CA GLU A 103 23.95 10.72 3.32
C GLU A 103 24.74 9.45 3.03
N ALA A 104 24.33 8.31 3.61
CA ALA A 104 24.95 7.01 3.39
C ALA A 104 24.88 6.56 1.92
N SER A 105 23.77 6.84 1.22
CA SER A 105 23.61 6.51 -0.21
C SER A 105 24.46 7.35 -1.16
N LYS A 106 25.08 8.44 -0.68
CA LYS A 106 26.01 9.26 -1.47
C LYS A 106 27.47 8.82 -1.36
N LEU A 107 27.80 7.97 -0.38
CA LEU A 107 29.12 7.39 -0.17
C LEU A 107 29.30 6.12 -1.02
#